data_AF-A0A537LJR7-F1
#
_entry.id   AF-A0A537LJR7-F1
#
_cell.length_a   1.000
_cell.length_b   1.000
_cell.length_c   1.000
_cell.angle_alpha   90.00
_cell.angle_beta   90.00
_cell.angle_gamma   90.00
#
_symmetry.space_group_name_H-M   'P 1'
#
loop_
_entity.id
_entity.type
_entity.pdbx_description
1 polymer ?
#
loop_
_entity_poly.entity_id
_entity_poly.type
_entity_poly.pdbx_seq_one_letter_code
_entity_poly.pdbx_strand_id
1 'polypeptide(L)'
;MGDQRAIGVGLLGLGTVGTEVYRLLQDGDAIARTVGRPVTIRRVAVARPDRPREVSVPPALLGSDGLEIVTSPEIDIVVELIGGIEPARSYLLRA
;
A
#
# COMPACT_ATOMS: atom_id res chain seq x y z
N MET A 1 27.61 3.97 4.48
CA MET A 1 26.32 4.55 4.90
C MET A 1 25.28 3.95 3.98
N GLY A 2 24.41 3.09 4.49
CA GLY A 2 23.40 2.42 3.65
C GLY A 2 22.45 3.42 3.00
N ASP A 3 21.93 3.08 1.83
CA ASP A 3 20.90 3.87 1.14
C ASP A 3 19.71 4.14 2.09
N GLN A 4 19.50 5.42 2.40
CA GLN A 4 18.46 5.94 3.29
C GLN A 4 17.15 6.25 2.55
N ARG A 5 17.06 5.98 1.24
CA ARG A 5 15.81 6.17 0.50
C ARG A 5 14.70 5.32 1.14
N ALA A 6 13.57 5.97 1.39
CA ALA A 6 12.38 5.30 1.91
C ALA A 6 11.87 4.26 0.91
N ILE A 7 11.52 3.07 1.41
CA ILE A 7 10.80 2.04 0.64
C ILE A 7 9.36 2.51 0.45
N GLY A 8 8.95 2.71 -0.80
CA GLY A 8 7.58 3.02 -1.16
C GLY A 8 6.72 1.76 -1.20
N VAL A 9 5.59 1.77 -0.49
CA VAL A 9 4.63 0.66 -0.45
C VAL A 9 3.31 1.07 -1.09
N GLY A 10 2.80 0.24 -1.99
CA GLY A 10 1.45 0.34 -2.54
C GLY A 10 0.53 -0.74 -1.99
N LEU A 11 -0.65 -0.38 -1.51
CA LEU A 11 -1.65 -1.33 -1.02
C LEU A 11 -2.78 -1.52 -2.03
N LEU A 12 -2.97 -2.75 -2.49
CA LEU A 12 -4.13 -3.17 -3.28
C LEU A 12 -5.13 -3.83 -2.33
N GLY A 13 -6.20 -3.12 -1.97
CA GLY A 13 -7.18 -3.58 -0.99
C GLY A 13 -6.96 -2.98 0.40
N LEU A 14 -8.08 -2.68 1.06
CA LEU A 14 -8.12 -2.09 2.40
C LEU A 14 -9.34 -2.64 3.17
N GLY A 15 -9.49 -3.97 3.14
CA GLY A 15 -10.45 -4.70 3.98
C GLY A 15 -9.90 -4.89 5.40
N THR A 16 -10.33 -5.94 6.10
CA THR A 16 -9.87 -6.22 7.47
C THR A 16 -8.35 -6.33 7.58
N VAL A 17 -7.72 -7.17 6.74
CA VAL A 17 -6.26 -7.35 6.76
C VAL A 17 -5.53 -6.08 6.31
N GLY A 18 -5.99 -5.45 5.22
CA GLY A 18 -5.37 -4.22 4.72
C GLY A 18 -5.42 -3.07 5.71
N THR A 19 -6.49 -2.99 6.51
CA THR A 19 -6.63 -1.98 7.56
C THR A 19 -5.55 -2.14 8.63
N GLU A 20 -5.30 -3.37 9.10
CA GLU A 20 -4.26 -3.62 10.10
C GLU A 20 -2.86 -3.44 9.52
N VAL A 21 -2.62 -3.86 8.28
CA VAL A 21 -1.36 -3.57 7.58
C VAL A 21 -1.14 -2.07 7.48
N TYR A 22 -2.15 -1.29 7.10
CA TYR A 22 -2.07 0.16 7.03
C TYR A 22 -1.71 0.75 8.40
N ARG A 23 -2.39 0.33 9.48
CA ARG A 23 -2.12 0.80 10.85
C ARG A 23 -0.69 0.50 11.30
N LEU A 24 -0.21 -0.73 11.06
CA LEU A 24 1.15 -1.13 11.42
C LEU A 24 2.18 -0.29 10.66
N LEU A 25 1.96 -0.05 9.36
CA LEU A 25 2.84 0.78 8.54
C LEU A 25 2.79 2.29 8.89
N GLN A 26 1.80 2.75 9.66
CA GLN A 26 1.82 4.12 10.22
C GLN A 26 2.83 4.25 11.37
N ASP A 27 3.16 3.17 12.08
CA ASP A 27 4.28 3.14 13.04
C ASP A 27 5.62 2.94 12.30
N GLY A 28 5.92 3.92 11.45
CA GLY A 28 7.07 3.89 10.54
C GLY A 28 8.42 3.79 11.28
N ASP A 29 8.51 4.29 12.50
CA ASP A 29 9.75 4.27 13.29
C ASP A 29 10.10 2.86 13.77
N ALA A 30 9.12 2.09 14.25
CA ALA A 30 9.34 0.71 14.67
C ALA A 30 9.81 -0.15 13.49
N ILE A 31 9.14 0.00 12.34
CA ILE A 31 9.49 -0.74 11.13
C ILE A 31 10.85 -0.29 10.59
N ALA A 32 11.12 1.01 10.56
CA ALA A 32 12.39 1.54 10.07
C ALA A 32 13.59 1.05 10.89
N ARG A 33 13.43 0.90 12.22
CA ARG A 33 14.48 0.30 13.08
C ARG A 33 14.78 -1.14 12.70
N THR A 34 13.77 -1.92 12.31
CA THR A 34 13.94 -3.33 11.91
C THR A 34 14.48 -3.46 10.49
N VAL A 35 13.96 -2.66 9.56
CA VAL A 35 14.28 -2.73 8.11
C VAL A 35 15.57 -1.97 7.78
N GLY A 36 15.99 -1.03 8.63
CA GLY A 36 17.18 -0.19 8.44
C GLY A 36 16.96 1.02 7.53
N ARG A 37 15.74 1.26 7.08
CA ARG A 37 15.32 2.44 6.28
C ARG A 37 13.83 2.72 6.44
N PRO A 38 13.36 3.97 6.21
CA PRO A 38 11.94 4.30 6.31
C PRO A 38 11.09 3.46 5.35
N VAL A 39 9.87 3.12 5.77
CA VAL A 39 8.86 2.45 4.94
C VAL A 39 7.65 3.37 4.89
N THR A 40 7.18 3.72 3.69
CA THR A 40 6.13 4.72 3.52
C THR A 40 5.07 4.24 2.54
N ILE A 41 3.81 4.30 2.95
CA ILE A 41 2.67 4.04 2.06
C ILE A 41 2.54 5.20 1.07
N ARG A 42 2.66 4.89 -0.23
CA ARG A 42 2.57 5.86 -1.33
C ARG A 42 1.18 5.93 -1.93
N ARG A 43 0.47 4.81 -1.97
CA ARG A 43 -0.85 4.74 -2.59
C ARG A 43 -1.64 3.54 -2.05
N VAL A 44 -2.95 3.69 -1.99
CA VAL A 44 -3.90 2.66 -1.59
C VAL A 44 -5.03 2.62 -2.62
N ALA A 45 -5.22 1.47 -3.26
CA ALA A 45 -6.30 1.26 -4.22
C ALA A 45 -7.38 0.35 -3.63
N VAL A 46 -8.64 0.78 -3.74
CA VAL A 46 -9.82 0.09 -3.21
C VAL A 46 -10.96 0.18 -4.21
N ALA A 47 -11.83 -0.83 -4.26
CA ALA A 47 -12.93 -0.84 -5.23
C ALA A 47 -13.91 0.32 -5.08
N ARG A 48 -14.09 0.87 -3.87
CA ARG A 48 -15.08 1.93 -3.58
C ARG A 48 -14.52 2.99 -2.61
N PRO A 49 -13.73 3.97 -3.08
CA PRO A 49 -13.02 4.95 -2.23
C PRO A 49 -13.92 5.80 -1.35
N ASP A 50 -15.16 6.02 -1.77
CA ASP A 50 -16.20 6.79 -1.11
C ASP A 50 -16.82 6.12 0.14
N ARG A 51 -16.62 4.80 0.30
CA ARG A 51 -17.16 4.08 1.47
C ARG A 51 -16.43 4.44 2.77
N PRO A 52 -17.14 4.52 3.91
CA PRO A 52 -16.52 4.70 5.21
C PRO A 52 -15.60 3.53 5.55
N ARG A 53 -14.53 3.82 6.31
CA ARG A 53 -13.50 2.87 6.72
C ARG A 53 -13.13 3.08 8.17
N GLU A 54 -12.57 2.05 8.79
CA GLU A 54 -12.09 2.08 10.18
C GLU A 54 -10.77 2.85 10.37
N VAL A 55 -10.14 3.26 9.27
CA VAL A 55 -8.90 4.05 9.26
C VAL A 55 -9.07 5.28 8.39
N SER A 56 -8.50 6.39 8.85
CA SER A 56 -8.40 7.61 8.07
C SER A 56 -7.22 7.51 7.12
N VAL A 57 -7.49 7.46 5.82
CA VAL A 57 -6.47 7.50 4.77
C VAL A 57 -6.55 8.88 4.10
N PRO A 58 -5.43 9.62 3.99
CA PRO A 58 -5.43 10.90 3.27
C PRO A 58 -6.02 10.73 1.86
N PRO A 59 -6.95 11.61 1.42
CA PRO A 59 -7.57 11.50 0.09
C PRO A 59 -6.56 11.43 -1.06
N ALA A 60 -5.40 12.07 -0.92
CA ALA A 60 -4.32 12.01 -1.91
C ALA A 60 -3.70 10.61 -2.07
N LEU A 61 -3.74 9.77 -1.03
CA LEU A 61 -3.18 8.41 -1.07
C LEU A 61 -4.24 7.38 -1.48
N LEU A 62 -5.53 7.68 -1.32
CA LEU A 62 -6.63 6.75 -1.59
C LEU A 62 -7.18 6.89 -3.03
N GLY A 63 -7.37 5.78 -3.72
CA GLY A 63 -7.93 5.74 -5.06
C GLY A 63 -8.58 4.41 -5.38
N SER A 64 -9.04 4.24 -6.62
CA SER A 64 -9.63 2.98 -7.10
C SER A 64 -8.84 2.29 -8.20
N ASP A 65 -7.84 2.95 -8.77
CA ASP A 65 -7.05 2.39 -9.85
C ASP A 65 -5.80 1.69 -9.31
N GLY A 66 -5.81 0.35 -9.32
CA GLY A 66 -4.64 -0.45 -8.94
C GLY A 66 -3.48 -0.36 -9.95
N LEU A 67 -3.72 0.11 -11.18
CA LEU A 67 -2.65 0.32 -12.15
C LEU A 67 -1.70 1.43 -11.73
N GLU A 68 -2.22 2.50 -11.14
CA GLU A 68 -1.40 3.56 -10.55
C GLU A 68 -0.42 3.03 -9.49
N ILE A 69 -0.73 1.87 -8.88
CA ILE A 69 0.14 1.23 -7.90
C ILE A 69 1.21 0.39 -8.58
N VAL A 70 0.80 -0.58 -9.40
CA VAL A 70 1.73 -1.57 -9.95
C VAL A 70 2.65 -1.02 -11.03
N THR A 71 2.35 0.15 -11.61
CA THR A 71 3.22 0.79 -12.61
C THR A 71 3.97 2.01 -12.07
N SER A 72 3.86 2.33 -10.78
CA SER A 72 4.50 3.53 -10.22
C SER A 72 5.98 3.31 -9.96
N PRO A 73 6.87 4.19 -10.47
CA PRO A 73 8.30 4.14 -10.14
C PRO A 73 8.62 4.57 -8.69
N GLU A 74 7.63 5.07 -7.95
CA GLU A 74 7.77 5.42 -6.52
C GLU A 74 7.43 4.26 -5.59
N ILE A 75 6.92 3.15 -6.13
CA ILE A 75 6.48 1.99 -5.35
C ILE A 75 7.49 0.87 -5.56
N ASP A 76 8.19 0.52 -4.48
CA ASP A 76 9.18 -0.55 -4.46
C ASP A 76 8.54 -1.90 -4.10
N ILE A 77 7.44 -1.87 -3.35
CA ILE A 77 6.71 -3.08 -2.89
C ILE A 77 5.21 -2.90 -3.09
N VAL A 78 4.59 -3.86 -3.76
CA VAL A 78 3.13 -3.98 -3.85
C VAL A 78 2.64 -5.04 -2.86
N VAL A 79 1.67 -4.66 -2.02
CA VAL A 79 0.99 -5.58 -1.10
C VAL A 79 -0.43 -5.80 -1.61
N GLU A 80 -0.71 -7.04 -2.02
CA GLU A 80 -1.98 -7.45 -2.61
C GLU A 80 -2.86 -8.12 -1.56
N LEU A 81 -4.03 -7.55 -1.32
CA LEU A 81 -4.99 -7.92 -0.28
C LEU A 81 -6.44 -7.86 -0.81
N ILE A 82 -6.62 -7.90 -2.13
CA ILE A 82 -7.90 -8.04 -2.81
C ILE A 82 -8.33 -9.50 -2.69
N GLY A 83 -9.59 -9.72 -2.29
CA GLY A 83 -10.16 -11.06 -2.31
C GLY A 83 -10.52 -11.50 -3.73
N GLY A 84 -10.29 -12.77 -4.05
CA GLY A 84 -10.61 -13.37 -5.36
C GLY A 84 -9.40 -13.47 -6.30
N ILE A 85 -9.64 -13.81 -7.56
CA ILE A 85 -8.57 -14.05 -8.55
C ILE A 85 -8.35 -12.82 -9.42
N GLU A 86 -9.41 -12.25 -9.98
CA GLU A 86 -9.33 -11.01 -10.76
C GLU A 86 -10.05 -9.88 -10.01
N PRO A 87 -9.50 -8.66 -9.97
CA PRO A 87 -8.33 -8.18 -10.74
C PRO A 87 -6.94 -8.45 -10.09
N ALA A 88 -6.88 -9.15 -8.95
CA ALA A 88 -5.66 -9.37 -8.18
C ALA A 88 -4.49 -9.95 -9.01
N ARG A 89 -4.74 -11.05 -9.71
CA ARG A 89 -3.75 -11.73 -10.57
C ARG A 89 -3.22 -10.80 -11.66
N SER A 90 -4.08 -10.02 -12.31
CA SER A 90 -3.66 -9.07 -13.34
C SER A 90 -2.73 -7.99 -12.80
N TYR A 91 -2.95 -7.53 -11.56
CA TYR A 91 -2.05 -6.59 -10.91
C TYR A 91 -0.72 -7.24 -10.53
N LEU A 92 -0.75 -8.44 -9.94
CA LEU A 92 0.48 -9.16 -9.55
C LEU A 92 1.40 -9.48 -10.72
N LEU A 93 0.85 -9.78 -11.90
CA LEU A 93 1.67 -10.06 -13.09
C LEU A 93 2.30 -8.80 -13.72
N ARG A 94 1.88 -7.61 -13.30
CA ARG A 94 2.38 -6.32 -13.81
C ARG A 94 3.34 -5.62 -12.85
N ALA A 95 3.24 -5.92 -11.55
CA ALA A 95 4.11 -5.40 -10.50
C ALA A 95 5.53 -6.00 -10.61
#